data_AF-A0A841KRC9-F1
#
_entry.id   AF-A0A841KRC9-F1
#
_cell.length_a   1.000
_cell.length_b   1.000
_cell.length_c   1.000
_cell.angle_alpha   90.00
_cell.angle_beta   90.00
_cell.angle_gamma   90.00
#
_symmetry.space_group_name_H-M   'P 1'
#
loop_
_entity.id
_entity.type
_entity.pdbx_description
1 polymer ?
#
loop_
_entity_poly.entity_id
_entity_poly.type
_entity_poly.pdbx_seq_one_letter_code
_entity_poly.pdbx_strand_id
1 'polypeptide(L)' 'MKEFLSEEGVKFGYFDISLDFGALKRFLKIRDTHSIYEPVKAQGWVGIPTIIIDDEIIIGLDREELKKKIR' A
#
# COMPACT_ATOMS: atom_id res chain seq x y z
N MET A 1 1.61 11.17 1.38
CA MET A 1 2.25 9.98 0.77
C MET A 1 2.57 10.24 -0.70
N LYS A 2 1.57 10.59 -1.52
CA LYS A 2 1.78 11.04 -2.91
C LYS A 2 2.80 12.17 -3.05
N GLU A 3 2.65 13.21 -2.24
CA GLU A 3 3.56 14.38 -2.22
C GLU A 3 4.98 13.97 -1.83
N PHE A 4 5.12 13.23 -0.72
CA PHE A 4 6.40 12.69 -0.27
C PHE A 4 7.14 11.88 -1.34
N LEU A 5 6.47 10.94 -2.03
CA LEU A 5 7.08 10.16 -3.11
C LEU A 5 7.45 11.03 -4.32
N SER A 6 6.65 12.07 -4.61
CA SER A 6 6.93 13.01 -5.70
C SER A 6 8.13 13.91 -5.38
N GLU A 7 8.29 14.34 -4.13
CA GLU A 7 9.42 15.15 -3.66
C GLU A 7 10.73 14.37 -3.74
N GLU A 8 10.71 13.08 -3.42
CA GLU A 8 11.87 12.18 -3.53
C GLU A 8 12.14 11.74 -4.99
N GLY A 9 11.36 12.21 -5.97
CA GLY A 9 11.55 11.89 -7.39
C GLY A 9 11.21 10.45 -7.77
N VAL A 10 10.48 9.73 -6.90
CA VAL A 10 10.11 8.33 -7.11
C VAL A 10 8.97 8.25 -8.11
N LYS A 11 9.09 7.39 -9.12
CA LYS A 11 7.97 7.05 -10.00
C LYS A 11 7.05 6.08 -9.29
N PHE A 12 5.80 6.46 -9.09
CA PHE A 12 4.80 5.59 -8.46
C PHE A 12 3.47 5.63 -9.23
N GLY A 13 2.75 4.52 -9.19
CA GLY A 13 1.34 4.46 -9.58
C GLY A 13 0.45 4.78 -8.38
N TYR A 14 -0.51 5.68 -8.54
CA TYR A 14 -1.53 5.93 -7.53
C TYR A 14 -2.85 5.30 -7.97
N PHE A 15 -3.45 4.49 -7.10
CA PHE A 15 -4.73 3.86 -7.33
C PHE A 15 -5.71 4.23 -6.23
N ASP A 16 -6.81 4.87 -6.59
CA ASP A 16 -7.88 5.21 -5.67
C ASP A 16 -8.96 4.12 -5.69
N ILE A 17 -9.02 3.31 -4.65
CA ILE A 17 -9.99 2.20 -4.54
C ILE A 17 -11.43 2.70 -4.31
N SER A 18 -11.62 3.97 -3.95
CA SER A 18 -12.97 4.54 -3.78
C SER A 18 -13.57 5.01 -5.10
N LEU A 19 -12.73 5.28 -6.11
CA LEU A 19 -13.14 5.82 -7.42
C LEU A 19 -13.01 4.80 -8.56
N ASP A 20 -12.15 3.79 -8.42
CA ASP A 20 -11.93 2.74 -9.43
C ASP A 20 -12.26 1.35 -8.87
N PHE A 21 -13.32 0.75 -9.41
CA PHE A 21 -13.73 -0.62 -9.06
C PHE A 21 -12.67 -1.67 -9.44
N GLY A 22 -11.90 -1.42 -10.50
CA GLY A 22 -10.76 -2.25 -10.88
C GLY A 22 -9.66 -2.18 -9.82
N ALA A 23 -9.34 -0.99 -9.32
CA ALA A 23 -8.40 -0.80 -8.22
C ALA A 23 -8.87 -1.50 -6.94
N LEU A 24 -10.16 -1.36 -6.61
CA LEU A 24 -10.74 -2.06 -5.46
C LEU A 24 -10.59 -3.58 -5.60
N LYS A 25 -10.93 -4.15 -6.75
CA LYS A 25 -10.75 -5.60 -7.01
C LYS A 25 -9.30 -6.05 -6.86
N ARG A 26 -8.35 -5.26 -7.40
CA ARG A 26 -6.91 -5.55 -7.27
C ARG A 26 -6.50 -5.54 -5.79
N PHE A 27 -6.90 -4.52 -5.04
CA PHE A 27 -6.63 -4.41 -3.62
C PHE A 27 -7.21 -5.58 -2.82
N LEU A 28 -8.49 -5.91 -3.02
CA LEU A 28 -9.15 -7.03 -2.32
C LEU A 28 -8.44 -8.36 -2.60
N LYS A 29 -8.05 -8.62 -3.86
CA LYS A 29 -7.29 -9.83 -4.21
C LYS A 29 -6.00 -9.91 -3.41
N ILE A 30 -5.24 -8.82 -3.34
CA ILE A 30 -3.99 -8.77 -2.57
C ILE A 30 -4.26 -8.98 -1.08
N ARG A 31 -5.22 -8.24 -0.52
CA ARG A 31 -5.61 -8.29 0.90
C ARG A 31 -6.04 -9.68 1.35
N ASP A 32 -6.79 -10.38 0.52
CA ASP A 32 -7.38 -11.66 0.87
C ASP A 32 -6.41 -12.84 0.62
N THR A 33 -5.34 -12.64 -0.17
CA THR A 33 -4.35 -13.68 -0.52
C THR A 33 -3.02 -13.56 0.22
N HIS A 34 -2.58 -12.35 0.59
CA HIS A 34 -1.26 -12.13 1.16
C HIS A 34 -1.27 -12.18 2.69
N SER A 35 -0.41 -13.03 3.27
CA SER A 35 -0.37 -13.31 4.72
C SER A 35 -0.09 -12.09 5.60
N ILE A 36 0.55 -11.05 5.05
CA ILE A 36 0.78 -9.77 5.73
C ILE A 36 -0.51 -9.09 6.23
N TYR A 37 -1.66 -9.39 5.62
CA TYR A 37 -2.96 -8.87 6.05
C TYR A 37 -3.62 -9.68 7.15
N GLU A 38 -3.15 -10.89 7.50
CA GLU A 38 -3.74 -11.67 8.60
C GLU A 38 -3.80 -10.90 9.92
N PRO A 39 -2.70 -10.30 10.44
CA PRO A 39 -2.76 -9.53 11.69
C PRO A 39 -3.65 -8.28 11.56
N VAL A 40 -3.69 -7.67 10.38
CA VAL A 40 -4.48 -6.47 10.10
C VAL A 40 -5.99 -6.80 10.14
N LYS A 41 -6.38 -7.90 9.50
CA LYS A 41 -7.76 -8.43 9.52
C LYS A 41 -8.18 -8.87 10.92
N ALA A 42 -7.29 -9.54 11.65
CA ALA A 42 -7.56 -9.98 13.02
C ALA A 42 -7.88 -8.81 13.97
N GLN A 43 -7.30 -7.64 13.71
CA GLN A 43 -7.55 -6.41 14.45
C GLN A 43 -8.75 -5.58 13.92
N GLY A 44 -9.46 -6.08 12.90
CA GLY A 44 -10.61 -5.38 12.29
C GLY A 44 -10.23 -4.22 11.35
N TRP A 45 -8.96 -4.10 10.98
CA TRP A 45 -8.49 -3.05 10.07
C TRP A 45 -8.54 -3.50 8.61
N VAL A 46 -8.66 -2.52 7.71
CA VAL A 46 -8.69 -2.76 6.26
C VAL A 46 -7.28 -2.89 5.67
N GLY A 47 -6.28 -2.24 6.27
CA GLY A 47 -4.90 -2.26 5.77
C GLY A 47 -4.62 -1.25 4.66
N ILE A 48 -5.27 -0.09 4.70
CA ILE A 48 -5.00 1.04 3.80
C ILE A 48 -4.31 2.18 4.55
N PRO A 49 -3.37 2.93 3.93
CA PRO A 49 -2.86 2.72 2.57
C PRO A 49 -2.00 1.44 2.45
N THR A 50 -1.98 0.87 1.26
CA THR A 50 -1.10 -0.25 0.88
C THR A 50 -0.08 0.25 -0.12
N ILE A 51 1.19 -0.05 0.11
CA ILE A 51 2.31 0.32 -0.75
C ILE A 51 2.96 -0.98 -1.23
N ILE A 52 3.37 -1.02 -2.49
CA ILE A 52 4.04 -2.17 -3.09
C ILE A 52 5.34 -1.69 -3.70
N ILE A 53 6.46 -2.29 -3.29
CA ILE A 53 7.83 -1.98 -3.76
C ILE A 53 8.51 -3.30 -4.06
N ASP A 54 8.95 -3.53 -5.31
CA ASP A 54 9.66 -4.75 -5.71
C ASP A 54 9.02 -6.05 -5.19
N ASP A 55 7.69 -6.15 -5.36
CA ASP A 55 6.82 -7.24 -4.87
C ASP A 55 6.62 -7.34 -3.35
N GLU A 56 7.29 -6.51 -2.56
CA GLU A 56 7.03 -6.40 -1.13
C GLU A 56 5.83 -5.48 -0.85
N ILE A 57 4.93 -5.96 -0.01
CA ILE A 57 3.78 -5.20 0.45
C ILE A 57 4.09 -4.56 1.79
N ILE A 58 3.79 -3.27 1.89
CA ILE A 58 3.88 -2.50 3.14
C ILE A 58 2.48 -1.97 3.42
N ILE A 59 2.01 -2.22 4.63
CA ILE A 59 0.70 -1.76 5.08
C ILE A 59 0.90 -0.57 6.02
N GLY A 60 0.14 0.50 5.77
CA GLY A 60 0.14 1.67 6.63
C GLY A 60 1.04 2.80 6.14
N LEU A 61 1.16 3.82 6.98
CA LEU A 61 1.70 5.14 6.62
C LEU A 61 2.93 5.45 7.49
N ASP A 62 3.93 4.57 7.49
CA ASP A 62 5.23 4.87 8.09
C ASP A 62 6.18 5.47 7.03
N ARG A 63 6.39 6.79 7.14
CA ARG A 63 7.24 7.54 6.20
C ARG A 63 8.72 7.24 6.37
N GLU A 64 9.16 6.93 7.58
CA GLU A 64 10.57 6.70 7.89
C GLU A 64 10.99 5.31 7.42
N GLU A 65 10.10 4.33 7.53
CA GLU A 65 10.32 3.00 6.96
C GLU A 65 10.33 3.05 5.42
N LEU A 66 9.43 3.85 4.83
CA LEU A 66 9.39 4.06 3.39
C LEU A 66 10.67 4.71 2.84
N LYS A 67 11.22 5.73 3.53
CA LYS A 67 12.51 6.35 3.17
C LYS A 67 13.65 5.34 3.11
N LYS A 68 13.70 4.39 4.04
CA LYS A 68 14.76 3.36 4.10
C LYS A 68 14.70 2.35 2.97
N LYS A 69 13.52 2.12 2.40
CA LYS A 69 13.33 1.17 1.28
C LYS A 69 13.54 1.79 -0.09
N ILE A 70 13.42 3.11 -0.20
CA ILE A 70 13.60 3.86 -1.45
C ILE A 70 15.08 4.23 -1.71
N ARG A 71 15.92 4.23 -0.66
CA ARG A 71 17.28 4.79 -0.67
C ARG A 71 18.34 3.73 -0.37
#